data_AF-A0A354HDC1-F1
#
_entry.id   AF-A0A354HDC1-F1
#
_cell.length_a   1.000
_cell.length_b   1.000
_cell.length_c   1.000
_cell.angle_alpha   90.00
_cell.angle_beta   90.00
_cell.angle_gamma   90.00
#
_symmetry.space_group_name_H-M   'P 1'
#
loop_
_entity.id
_entity.type
_entity.pdbx_description
1 polymer ?
#
loop_
_entity_poly.entity_id
_entity_poly.type
_entity_poly.pdbx_seq_one_letter_code
_entity_poly.pdbx_strand_id
1 'polypeptide(L)'
;MQYEIKGTPLPVVIMQLENGEKIKTDKGAMSWMSPNMEMSTNAGGSVGKAFGRMFSGESMFQNVYTCTGGPGLFAAASSFPGEILAVQISADRTVVAQKSAFLASEEGVEMSVHFQKKAGAGFFG
;
A
#
# COMPACT_ATOMS: atom_id res chain seq x y z
N MET A 1 13.38 -6.31 3.44
CA MET A 1 12.32 -6.90 4.28
C MET A 1 12.08 -8.38 3.99
N GLN A 2 11.82 -9.20 5.02
CA GLN A 2 11.42 -10.60 4.86
C GLN A 2 9.89 -10.72 4.98
N TYR A 3 9.27 -11.63 4.22
CA TYR A 3 7.82 -11.85 4.28
C TYR A 3 7.42 -13.31 4.06
N GLU A 4 6.23 -13.66 4.56
CA GLU A 4 5.59 -14.96 4.37
C GLU A 4 4.09 -14.74 4.06
N ILE A 5 3.56 -15.40 3.03
CA ILE A 5 2.13 -15.36 2.68
C ILE A 5 1.46 -16.66 3.16
N LYS A 6 0.37 -16.55 3.90
CA LYS A 6 -0.36 -17.70 4.48
C LYS A 6 -1.84 -17.67 4.18
N GLY A 7 -2.39 -18.87 4.03
CA GLY A 7 -3.83 -19.11 4.01
C GLY A 7 -4.49 -18.86 2.65
N THR A 8 -5.61 -19.53 2.46
CA THR A 8 -6.53 -19.38 1.32
C THR A 8 -7.94 -19.71 1.82
N PRO A 9 -9.01 -19.10 1.27
CA PRO A 9 -9.01 -18.11 0.19
C PRO A 9 -8.87 -16.67 0.69
N LEU A 10 -8.72 -16.44 1.99
CA LEU A 10 -8.47 -15.12 2.59
C LEU A 10 -7.03 -15.06 3.10
N PRO A 11 -6.06 -14.79 2.22
CA PRO A 11 -4.65 -14.80 2.57
C PRO A 11 -4.25 -13.62 3.46
N VAL A 12 -3.17 -13.83 4.23
CA VAL A 12 -2.46 -12.82 5.01
C VAL A 12 -0.99 -12.82 4.62
N VAL A 13 -0.39 -11.64 4.48
CA VAL A 13 1.06 -11.47 4.38
C VAL A 13 1.60 -11.01 5.73
N ILE A 14 2.58 -11.74 6.25
CA ILE A 14 3.29 -11.44 7.50
C ILE A 14 4.69 -10.96 7.10
N MET A 15 5.03 -9.74 7.49
CA MET A 15 6.30 -9.10 7.20
C MET A 15 7.10 -8.95 8.49
N GLN A 16 8.39 -9.27 8.41
CA GLN A 16 9.36 -8.98 9.47
C GLN A 16 10.15 -7.73 9.08
N LEU A 17 10.11 -6.75 9.99
CA LEU A 17 10.76 -5.46 9.83
C LEU A 17 11.91 -5.34 10.82
N GLU A 18 13.01 -4.77 10.36
CA GLU A 18 14.10 -4.31 11.21
C GLU A 18 13.83 -2.90 11.76
N ASN A 19 14.53 -2.51 12.82
CA ASN A 19 14.38 -1.18 13.41
C ASN A 19 14.61 -0.07 12.37
N GLY A 20 13.62 0.80 12.22
CA GLY A 20 13.60 1.90 11.25
C GLY A 20 12.99 1.55 9.89
N GLU A 21 12.76 0.26 9.58
CA GLU A 21 12.04 -0.12 8.36
C GLU A 21 10.58 0.32 8.45
N LYS A 22 10.01 0.65 7.28
CA LYS A 22 8.63 1.12 7.16
C LYS A 22 7.85 0.35 6.11
N ILE A 23 6.58 0.15 6.41
CA ILE A 23 5.59 -0.39 5.48
C ILE A 23 4.50 0.64 5.22
N LYS A 24 4.18 0.82 3.94
CA LYS A 24 2.98 1.51 3.47
C LYS A 24 1.89 0.48 3.22
N THR A 25 0.67 0.75 3.64
CA THR A 25 -0.45 -0.16 3.44
C THR A 25 -1.75 0.60 3.17
N ASP A 26 -2.69 -0.06 2.49
CA ASP A 26 -4.03 0.48 2.29
C ASP A 26 -4.82 0.55 3.60
N LYS A 27 -5.80 1.45 3.65
CA LYS A 27 -6.65 1.60 4.83
C LYS A 27 -7.43 0.31 5.09
N GLY A 28 -7.30 -0.22 6.30
CA GLY A 28 -8.05 -1.40 6.75
C GLY A 28 -7.42 -2.75 6.34
N ALA A 29 -6.27 -2.73 5.66
CA ALA A 29 -5.52 -3.94 5.36
C ALA A 29 -4.78 -4.52 6.58
N MET A 30 -4.42 -3.68 7.55
CA MET A 30 -3.73 -4.11 8.79
C MET A 30 -4.60 -5.09 9.58
N SER A 31 -4.06 -6.28 9.83
CA SER A 31 -4.70 -7.34 10.64
C SER A 31 -4.18 -7.31 12.08
N TRP A 32 -2.86 -7.37 12.26
CA TRP A 32 -2.19 -7.26 13.54
C TRP A 32 -0.75 -6.79 13.35
N MET A 33 -0.10 -6.34 14.42
CA MET A 33 1.29 -5.88 14.40
C MET A 33 1.93 -6.05 15.78
N SER A 34 3.27 -6.10 15.84
CA SER A 34 4.00 -6.04 17.09
C SER A 34 3.78 -4.70 17.82
N PRO A 35 3.89 -4.65 19.16
CA PRO A 35 3.67 -3.42 19.93
C PRO A 35 4.61 -2.26 19.58
N ASN A 36 5.76 -2.57 18.98
CA ASN A 36 6.79 -1.62 18.61
C ASN A 36 6.62 -1.07 17.17
N MET A 37 5.42 -1.22 16.61
CA MET A 37 5.06 -0.68 15.30
C MET A 37 4.29 0.63 15.49
N GLU A 38 4.91 1.75 15.11
CA GLU A 38 4.32 3.09 15.20
C GLU A 38 3.60 3.46 13.91
N MET A 39 2.32 3.79 14.02
CA MET A 39 1.50 4.20 12.88
C MET A 39 1.52 5.73 12.72
N SER A 40 1.77 6.18 11.49
CA SER A 40 1.49 7.56 11.08
C SER A 40 0.56 7.56 9.87
N THR A 41 -0.53 8.33 9.95
CA THR A 41 -1.41 8.56 8.80
C THR A 41 -0.87 9.76 8.04
N ASN A 42 -0.12 9.48 6.98
CA ASN A 42 0.30 10.52 6.06
C ASN A 42 -0.83 10.76 5.04
N ALA A 43 -1.65 11.79 5.29
CA ALA A 43 -2.35 12.48 4.22
C ALA A 43 -1.30 13.28 3.42
N GLY A 44 -0.51 12.61 2.59
CA GLY A 44 0.75 13.10 2.02
C GLY A 44 0.83 14.62 1.78
N GLY A 45 1.60 15.29 2.65
CA GLY A 45 1.99 16.70 2.52
C GLY A 45 1.12 17.70 3.30
N SER A 46 1.60 18.95 3.34
CA SER A 46 0.92 20.09 3.95
C SER A 46 -0.57 20.12 3.58
N VAL A 47 -1.41 20.57 4.53
CA VAL A 47 -2.88 20.64 4.44
C VAL A 47 -3.39 21.15 3.07
N GLY A 48 -2.66 22.06 2.41
CA GLY A 48 -2.98 22.55 1.06
C GLY A 48 -2.78 21.55 -0.10
N LYS A 49 -1.75 20.69 -0.06
CA LYS A 49 -1.52 19.65 -1.10
C LYS A 49 -2.49 18.46 -0.94
N ALA A 50 -2.84 18.13 0.30
CA ALA A 50 -3.86 17.11 0.59
C ALA A 50 -5.24 17.54 0.06
N PHE A 51 -5.59 18.82 0.18
CA PHE A 51 -6.85 19.35 -0.37
C PHE A 51 -6.87 19.28 -1.90
N GLY A 52 -5.78 19.67 -2.59
CA GLY A 52 -5.70 19.57 -4.05
C GLY A 52 -5.90 18.15 -4.60
N ARG A 53 -5.39 17.13 -3.89
CA ARG A 53 -5.57 15.70 -4.24
C ARG A 53 -6.96 15.16 -3.91
N MET A 54 -7.61 15.70 -2.88
CA MET A 54 -9.00 15.37 -2.56
C MET A 54 -9.95 15.86 -3.67
N PHE A 55 -9.66 17.02 -4.26
CA PHE A 55 -10.42 17.57 -5.39
C PHE A 55 -10.13 16.87 -6.73
N SER A 56 -8.97 16.22 -6.90
CA SER A 56 -8.70 15.34 -8.06
C SER A 56 -9.32 13.94 -7.94
N GLY A 57 -10.05 13.63 -6.85
CA GLY A 57 -10.62 12.31 -6.57
C GLY A 57 -9.58 11.25 -6.14
N GLU A 58 -8.34 11.68 -5.90
CA GLU A 58 -7.15 10.85 -5.83
C GLU A 58 -6.70 10.67 -4.39
N SER A 59 -7.64 10.27 -3.52
CA SER A 59 -7.26 10.05 -2.13
C SER A 59 -6.47 8.75 -1.98
N MET A 60 -5.16 8.88 -2.04
CA MET A 60 -4.16 7.89 -1.65
C MET A 60 -3.92 8.04 -0.14
N PHE A 61 -4.92 7.71 0.67
CA PHE A 61 -4.74 7.60 2.13
C PHE A 61 -3.96 6.33 2.42
N GLN A 62 -2.64 6.44 2.52
CA GLN A 62 -1.78 5.32 2.91
C GLN A 62 -1.40 5.46 4.40
N ASN A 63 -1.56 4.38 5.15
CA ASN A 63 -1.01 4.30 6.49
C ASN A 63 0.46 3.89 6.37
N VAL A 64 1.34 4.56 7.11
CA VAL A 64 2.76 4.23 7.22
C VAL A 64 2.99 3.65 8.61
N TYR A 65 3.50 2.44 8.68
CA TYR A 65 3.90 1.79 9.92
C TYR A 65 5.42 1.72 9.98
N THR A 66 6.01 2.22 11.07
CA THR A 66 7.47 2.26 11.29
C THR A 66 7.82 1.33 12.43
N CYS A 67 8.80 0.46 12.25
CA CYS A 67 9.31 -0.39 13.32
C CYS A 67 10.29 0.40 14.20
N THR A 68 10.06 0.45 15.51
CA THR A 68 10.94 1.16 16.46
C THR A 68 11.43 0.22 17.56
N GLY A 69 12.60 0.49 18.14
CA GLY A 69 13.10 -0.26 19.30
C GLY A 69 13.50 -1.72 19.07
N GLY A 70 13.73 -2.15 17.82
CA GLY A 70 14.18 -3.51 17.48
C GLY A 70 13.34 -4.16 16.36
N PRO A 71 13.57 -5.45 16.04
CA PRO A 71 12.78 -6.15 15.03
C PRO A 71 11.31 -6.29 15.44
N GLY A 72 10.41 -6.18 14.47
CA GLY A 72 8.96 -6.25 14.67
C GLY A 72 8.25 -7.00 13.55
N LEU A 73 6.99 -7.35 13.79
CA LEU A 73 6.13 -8.01 12.82
C LEU A 73 4.96 -7.11 12.44
N PHE A 74 4.56 -7.19 11.18
CA PHE A 74 3.39 -6.51 10.66
C PHE A 74 2.63 -7.46 9.73
N ALA A 75 1.32 -7.60 9.94
CA ALA A 75 0.47 -8.46 9.13
C ALA A 75 -0.63 -7.66 8.41
N ALA A 76 -0.72 -7.86 7.09
CA ALA A 76 -1.78 -7.33 6.26
C ALA A 76 -2.60 -8.47 5.67
N ALA A 77 -3.92 -8.40 5.78
CA ALA A 77 -4.84 -9.42 5.28
C ALA A 77 -5.64 -8.91 4.08
N SER A 78 -5.96 -9.83 3.17
CA SER A 78 -6.90 -9.53 2.09
C SER A 78 -8.30 -9.27 2.64
N SER A 79 -8.96 -8.23 2.12
CA SER A 79 -10.35 -7.89 2.46
C SER A 79 -11.38 -8.66 1.62
N PHE A 80 -10.93 -9.45 0.66
CA PHE A 80 -11.76 -10.28 -0.22
C PHE A 80 -11.08 -11.61 -0.56
N PRO A 81 -11.84 -12.66 -0.92
CA PRO A 81 -11.27 -13.93 -1.35
C PRO A 81 -10.35 -13.78 -2.57
N GLY A 82 -9.18 -14.42 -2.55
CA GLY A 82 -8.20 -14.36 -3.63
C GLY A 82 -6.80 -14.80 -3.17
N GLU A 83 -5.79 -14.24 -3.83
CA GLU A 83 -4.38 -14.51 -3.57
C GLU A 83 -3.62 -13.19 -3.37
N ILE A 84 -2.57 -13.21 -2.53
CA ILE A 84 -1.62 -12.09 -2.43
C ILE A 84 -0.46 -12.39 -3.38
N LEU A 85 -0.17 -11.46 -4.27
CA LEU A 85 0.94 -11.53 -5.21
C LEU A 85 2.04 -10.55 -4.80
N ALA A 86 3.22 -11.08 -4.47
CA ALA A 86 4.40 -10.24 -4.26
C ALA A 86 5.01 -9.87 -5.60
N VAL A 87 5.17 -8.57 -5.85
CA VAL A 87 5.72 -8.05 -7.11
C VAL A 87 6.91 -7.16 -6.82
N GLN A 88 8.05 -7.49 -7.43
CA GLN A 88 9.24 -6.65 -7.37
C GLN A 88 9.02 -5.39 -8.22
N ILE A 89 9.22 -4.22 -7.61
CA ILE A 89 9.17 -2.92 -8.27
C ILE A 89 10.59 -2.36 -8.37
N SER A 90 10.91 -1.79 -9.53
CA SER A 90 12.17 -1.11 -9.82
C SER A 90 11.95 -0.06 -10.91
N ALA A 91 12.95 0.79 -11.17
CA ALA A 91 12.84 1.86 -12.17
C ALA A 91 12.53 1.32 -13.60
N ASP A 92 13.02 0.12 -13.91
CA ASP A 92 12.79 -0.61 -15.15
C ASP A 92 11.56 -1.54 -15.11
N ARG A 93 10.93 -1.73 -13.94
CA ARG A 93 9.79 -2.61 -13.74
C ARG A 93 8.69 -1.91 -12.94
N THR A 94 7.84 -1.19 -13.67
CA THR A 94 6.63 -0.58 -13.13
C THR A 94 5.41 -1.49 -13.34
N VAL A 95 4.38 -1.32 -12.51
CA VAL A 95 3.14 -2.09 -12.56
C VAL A 95 1.96 -1.12 -12.56
N VAL A 96 1.05 -1.32 -13.50
CA VAL A 96 -0.27 -0.67 -13.49
C VAL A 96 -1.28 -1.67 -12.97
N ALA A 97 -1.95 -1.34 -11.87
CA ALA A 97 -2.96 -2.18 -11.26
C ALA A 97 -4.17 -1.33 -10.83
N GLN A 98 -5.30 -2.00 -10.60
CA GLN A 98 -6.47 -1.35 -10.00
C GLN A 98 -6.12 -0.86 -8.59
N LYS A 99 -6.70 0.26 -8.16
CA LYS A 99 -6.45 0.82 -6.81
C LYS A 99 -6.69 -0.21 -5.71
N SER A 100 -7.76 -1.00 -5.83
CA SER A 100 -8.14 -2.04 -4.88
C SER A 100 -7.24 -3.28 -4.88
N ALA A 101 -6.30 -3.40 -5.83
CA ALA A 101 -5.34 -4.51 -5.85
C ALA A 101 -4.11 -4.24 -4.97
N PHE A 102 -3.92 -3.00 -4.51
CA PHE A 102 -2.81 -2.66 -3.63
C PHE A 102 -3.10 -3.10 -2.19
N LEU A 103 -2.12 -3.78 -1.57
CA LEU A 103 -2.20 -4.23 -0.18
C LEU A 103 -1.15 -3.56 0.70
N ALA A 104 0.13 -3.72 0.34
CA ALA A 104 1.26 -3.15 1.06
C ALA A 104 2.47 -2.94 0.14
N SER A 105 3.38 -2.05 0.54
CA SER A 105 4.69 -1.85 -0.11
C SER A 105 5.73 -1.29 0.85
N GLU A 106 7.00 -1.45 0.49
CA GLU A 106 8.12 -0.76 1.13
C GLU A 106 8.02 0.77 0.90
N GLU A 107 8.65 1.56 1.79
CA GLU A 107 8.62 3.02 1.75
C GLU A 107 9.02 3.61 0.38
N GLY A 108 9.98 2.99 -0.32
CA GLY A 108 10.51 3.47 -1.61
C GLY A 108 9.58 3.30 -2.81
N VAL A 109 8.46 2.57 -2.70
CA VAL A 109 7.57 2.32 -3.85
C VAL A 109 6.63 3.51 -4.08
N GLU A 110 6.83 4.27 -5.15
CA GLU A 110 5.93 5.38 -5.48
C GLU A 110 4.65 4.91 -6.18
N MET A 111 3.52 5.52 -5.82
CA MET A 111 2.23 5.26 -6.47
C MET A 111 1.71 6.55 -7.11
N SER A 112 1.25 6.43 -8.35
CA SER A 112 0.69 7.52 -9.14
C SER A 112 -0.51 7.03 -9.95
N VAL A 113 -1.51 7.89 -10.20
CA VAL A 113 -2.57 7.55 -11.14
C VAL A 113 -1.99 7.45 -12.56
N HIS A 114 -2.22 6.30 -13.18
CA HIS A 114 -1.92 6.11 -14.59
C HIS A 114 -3.17 6.41 -15.41
N PHE A 115 -3.20 7.57 -16.08
CA PHE A 115 -4.30 7.92 -16.97
C PHE A 115 -4.11 7.19 -18.31
N GLN A 116 -4.90 6.15 -18.55
CA GLN A 116 -4.94 5.52 -19.86
C GLN A 116 -5.65 6.47 -20.83
N LYS A 117 -4.90 7.19 -21.67
CA LYS A 117 -5.45 8.01 -22.76
C LYS A 117 -6.23 7.11 -23.73
N LYS A 118 -7.52 6.91 -23.51
CA LYS A 118 -8.46 6.60 -24.61
C LYS A 118 -8.76 7.90 -25.36
N ALA A 119 -7.77 8.41 -26.09
CA ALA A 119 -7.91 9.58 -26.94
C ALA A 119 -8.59 9.23 -28.27
N GLY A 120 -9.80 8.65 -28.24
CA GLY A 120 -10.48 8.28 -29.50
C GLY A 120 -11.90 7.72 -29.44
N ALA A 121 -12.43 7.32 -28.30
CA ALA A 121 -13.83 6.93 -28.19
C ALA A 121 -14.57 7.95 -27.33
N GLY A 122 -15.06 9.01 -27.99
CA GLY A 122 -16.02 9.90 -27.38
C GLY A 122 -17.26 9.13 -26.93
N PHE A 123 -17.86 9.61 -25.85
CA PHE A 123 -19.29 9.58 -25.57
C PHE A 123 -20.12 8.54 -26.34
N PHE A 124 -20.03 7.26 -25.97
CA PHE A 124 -21.10 6.30 -26.27
C PHE A 124 -21.13 5.23 -25.17
N GLY A 125 -22.16 5.32 -24.32
CA GLY A 125 -22.65 4.22 -23.47
C GLY A 125 -21.86 3.95 -22.22
#